data_AF-A0A2T4WXA5-F1
#
_entry.id   AF-A0A2T4WXA5-F1
#
_cell.length_a   1.000
_cell.length_b   1.000
_cell.length_c   1.000
_cell.angle_alpha   90.00
_cell.angle_beta   90.00
_cell.angle_gamma   90.00
#
_symmetry.space_group_name_H-M   'P 1'
#
loop_
_entity.id
_entity.type
_entity.pdbx_description
1 polymer ?
#
loop_
_entity_poly.entity_id
_entity_poly.type
_entity_poly.pdbx_seq_one_letter_code
_entity_poly.pdbx_strand_id
1 'polypeptide(L)'
;MARFMTYAAGLFALLHSTAGAELYAQNTPYFDMVLYFEDAVGNRDSVSFGYDQDASSNLDIEWGEEEITTPFGAIFEVRIAEPTINAEKLSKRIIGGAVPFVGSQCLDGRTFFIYIHAINQPVKVWWDNTALNTNECFVSGWIIDNIRHHLAVVSVDEFSPTYYCLGAVDSAYFSLADTMGQFDPPRIFIEKEVEGIGLKPIPGLEVAVMPLGAYSPCYWVETGTEEKFGITGEISVFPNPADTWIKLILDNQKLEELRLFNQKGQLIKVVFGDSMASKNIDVSELPNGSYFLQVKIKDNRYYAGRFVKQ
;
A
#
# COMPACT_ATOMS: atom_id res chain seq x y z
N MET A 1 -55.31 55.20 -39.96
CA MET A 1 -53.90 54.95 -39.63
C MET A 1 -53.72 55.27 -38.14
N ALA A 2 -53.91 54.30 -37.25
CA ALA A 2 -53.60 54.41 -35.82
C ALA A 2 -53.64 53.00 -35.22
N ARG A 3 -52.48 52.46 -34.84
CA ARG A 3 -52.33 51.19 -34.10
C ARG A 3 -52.16 51.53 -32.63
N PHE A 4 -53.01 50.97 -31.76
CA PHE A 4 -52.77 50.89 -30.33
C PHE A 4 -51.97 49.62 -30.03
N MET A 5 -50.81 49.77 -29.39
CA MET A 5 -49.95 48.70 -28.92
C MET A 5 -50.08 48.65 -27.39
N THR A 6 -50.58 47.54 -26.86
CA THR A 6 -50.74 47.28 -25.43
C THR A 6 -49.53 46.49 -24.94
N TYR A 7 -48.72 47.06 -24.06
CA TYR A 7 -47.61 46.36 -23.39
C TYR A 7 -48.14 45.63 -22.15
N ALA A 8 -47.98 44.30 -22.10
CA ALA A 8 -48.19 43.49 -20.92
C ALA A 8 -46.87 43.35 -20.14
N ALA A 9 -46.83 43.87 -18.91
CA ALA A 9 -45.72 43.71 -17.99
C ALA A 9 -45.82 42.33 -17.30
N GLY A 10 -44.91 41.42 -17.61
CA GLY A 10 -44.78 40.13 -16.93
C GLY A 10 -43.96 40.28 -15.64
N LEU A 11 -44.60 40.03 -14.50
CA LEU A 11 -43.99 40.02 -13.18
C LEU A 11 -43.28 38.67 -12.97
N PHE A 12 -41.94 38.64 -13.10
CA PHE A 12 -41.14 37.45 -12.80
C PHE A 12 -40.82 37.43 -11.29
N ALA A 13 -41.43 36.51 -10.54
CA ALA A 13 -41.12 36.28 -9.14
C ALA A 13 -39.88 35.37 -9.03
N LEU A 14 -38.75 35.95 -8.62
CA LEU A 14 -37.52 35.22 -8.26
C LEU A 14 -37.68 34.57 -6.89
N LEU A 15 -38.15 33.32 -6.87
CA LEU A 15 -38.08 32.44 -5.70
C LEU A 15 -36.60 32.09 -5.43
N HIS A 16 -35.98 32.83 -4.51
CA HIS A 16 -34.67 32.47 -3.96
C HIS A 16 -34.87 31.29 -3.00
N SER A 17 -34.63 30.08 -3.49
CA SER A 17 -34.45 28.90 -2.64
C SER A 17 -33.21 29.12 -1.78
N THR A 18 -33.40 29.45 -0.51
CA THR A 18 -32.35 29.37 0.50
C THR A 18 -32.12 27.89 0.80
N ALA A 19 -31.39 27.20 -0.07
CA ALA A 19 -30.82 25.90 0.27
C ALA A 19 -29.83 26.13 1.42
N GLY A 20 -30.26 25.80 2.63
CA GLY A 20 -29.40 25.79 3.80
C GLY A 20 -28.26 24.81 3.53
N ALA A 21 -27.05 25.33 3.35
CA ALA A 21 -25.85 24.51 3.43
C ALA A 21 -25.74 24.07 4.89
N GLU A 22 -26.29 22.90 5.19
CA GLU A 22 -25.99 22.21 6.44
C GLU A 22 -24.50 21.86 6.39
N LEU A 23 -23.71 22.62 7.16
CA LEU A 23 -22.34 22.27 7.46
C LEU A 23 -22.38 21.05 8.37
N TYR A 24 -22.44 19.86 7.77
CA TYR A 24 -22.16 18.63 8.48
C TYR A 24 -20.72 18.73 8.99
N ALA A 25 -20.55 18.76 10.32
CA ALA A 25 -19.25 18.57 10.93
C ALA A 25 -18.79 17.19 10.49
N GLN A 26 -17.85 17.13 9.55
CA GLN A 26 -17.36 15.88 9.02
C GLN A 26 -16.59 15.19 10.14
N ASN A 27 -17.15 14.09 10.64
CA ASN A 27 -16.47 13.28 11.63
C ASN A 27 -15.15 12.78 11.00
N THR A 28 -14.08 12.75 11.81
CA THR A 28 -12.79 12.18 11.39
C THR A 28 -12.73 10.74 11.88
N PRO A 29 -12.69 9.74 10.98
CA PRO A 29 -12.63 8.34 11.41
C PRO A 29 -11.29 8.04 12.09
N TYR A 30 -11.27 7.03 12.95
CA TYR A 30 -10.07 6.56 13.62
C TYR A 30 -8.94 6.17 12.65
N PHE A 31 -9.29 5.53 11.54
CA PHE A 31 -8.41 5.23 10.42
C PHE A 31 -9.06 5.59 9.10
N ASP A 32 -8.29 6.12 8.15
CA ASP A 32 -8.70 6.40 6.77
C ASP A 32 -7.49 6.39 5.84
N MET A 33 -7.66 5.78 4.68
CA MET A 33 -6.65 5.62 3.66
C MET A 33 -7.27 5.67 2.27
N VAL A 34 -6.58 6.35 1.35
CA VAL A 34 -6.91 6.33 -0.08
C VAL A 34 -6.00 5.34 -0.79
N LEU A 35 -6.61 4.45 -1.57
CA LEU A 35 -5.92 3.60 -2.54
C LEU A 35 -6.14 4.19 -3.92
N TYR A 36 -5.04 4.32 -4.66
CA TYR A 36 -5.04 4.83 -6.02
C TYR A 36 -4.74 3.71 -7.00
N PHE A 37 -5.40 3.75 -8.16
CA PHE A 37 -5.33 2.71 -9.17
C PHE A 37 -4.99 3.31 -10.53
N GLU A 38 -4.17 2.61 -11.31
CA GLU A 38 -3.80 2.98 -12.67
C GLU A 38 -3.73 1.72 -13.53
N ASP A 39 -4.44 1.74 -14.66
CA ASP A 39 -4.40 0.66 -15.64
C ASP A 39 -3.18 0.79 -16.58
N ALA A 40 -2.94 -0.19 -17.45
CA ALA A 40 -1.74 -0.22 -18.29
C ALA A 40 -1.65 0.90 -19.35
N VAL A 41 -2.72 1.67 -19.58
CA VAL A 41 -2.73 2.81 -20.51
C VAL A 41 -2.88 4.16 -19.77
N GLY A 42 -2.83 4.16 -18.44
CA GLY A 42 -2.80 5.36 -17.62
C GLY A 42 -4.18 5.88 -17.18
N ASN A 43 -5.26 5.10 -17.34
CA ASN A 43 -6.55 5.47 -16.75
C ASN A 43 -6.45 5.35 -15.22
N ARG A 44 -7.01 6.31 -14.48
CA ARG A 44 -6.88 6.41 -13.03
C ARG A 44 -8.23 6.46 -12.33
N ASP A 45 -8.27 5.88 -11.13
CA ASP A 45 -9.41 5.90 -10.22
C ASP A 45 -8.89 5.75 -8.78
N SER A 46 -9.74 5.99 -7.79
CA SER A 46 -9.40 5.79 -6.40
C SER A 46 -10.60 5.39 -5.57
N VAL A 47 -10.34 4.66 -4.50
CA VAL A 47 -11.31 4.41 -3.42
C VAL A 47 -10.65 4.74 -2.09
N SER A 48 -11.46 5.12 -1.11
CA SER A 48 -11.00 5.31 0.27
C SER A 48 -11.65 4.30 1.18
N PHE A 49 -10.92 3.88 2.20
CA PHE A 49 -11.44 2.99 3.22
C PHE A 49 -10.86 3.34 4.57
N GLY A 50 -11.62 3.02 5.60
CA GLY A 50 -11.28 3.35 6.96
C GLY A 50 -12.08 2.55 7.94
N TYR A 51 -11.92 2.85 9.22
CA TYR A 51 -12.78 2.29 10.24
C TYR A 51 -12.87 3.18 11.46
N ASP A 52 -14.00 3.08 12.16
CA ASP A 52 -14.28 3.80 13.39
C ASP A 52 -15.20 2.96 14.31
N GLN A 53 -15.16 3.20 15.61
CA GLN A 53 -16.07 2.53 16.56
C GLN A 53 -17.53 2.99 16.40
N ASP A 54 -17.75 4.21 15.89
CA ASP A 54 -19.07 4.80 15.71
C ASP A 54 -19.67 4.48 14.33
N ALA A 55 -18.88 3.89 13.43
CA ALA A 55 -19.34 3.45 12.12
C ALA A 55 -20.25 2.21 12.23
N SER A 56 -21.26 2.15 11.37
CA SER A 56 -22.24 1.08 11.36
C SER A 56 -21.75 -0.12 10.53
N SER A 57 -22.68 -1.04 10.23
CA SER A 57 -22.43 -2.18 9.33
C SER A 57 -23.11 -1.99 7.97
N ASN A 58 -23.47 -0.75 7.67
CA ASN A 58 -24.15 -0.32 6.46
C ASN A 58 -23.52 1.00 6.01
N LEU A 59 -23.94 1.51 4.84
CA LEU A 59 -23.44 2.79 4.36
C LEU A 59 -23.91 3.94 5.26
N ASP A 60 -22.94 4.70 5.73
CA ASP A 60 -23.12 5.80 6.66
C ASP A 60 -22.91 7.14 5.92
N ILE A 61 -24.01 7.82 5.64
CA ILE A 61 -23.99 9.05 4.82
C ILE A 61 -23.19 10.19 5.50
N GLU A 62 -23.11 10.19 6.83
CA GLU A 62 -22.31 11.11 7.64
C GLU A 62 -20.80 10.98 7.38
N TRP A 63 -20.33 9.82 6.92
CA TRP A 63 -18.93 9.57 6.56
C TRP A 63 -18.66 9.84 5.07
N GLY A 64 -19.66 10.35 4.34
CA GLY A 64 -19.58 10.59 2.90
C GLY A 64 -19.71 9.32 2.06
N GLU A 65 -20.36 8.30 2.60
CA GLU A 65 -20.60 7.04 1.90
C GLU A 65 -21.88 7.13 1.08
N GLU A 66 -21.80 6.70 -0.18
CA GLU A 66 -22.93 6.69 -1.08
C GLU A 66 -22.95 5.41 -1.90
N GLU A 67 -24.15 4.83 -2.05
CA GLU A 67 -24.31 3.62 -2.84
C GLU A 67 -24.25 3.94 -4.34
N ILE A 68 -23.35 3.26 -5.04
CA ILE A 68 -23.20 3.36 -6.49
C ILE A 68 -23.97 2.21 -7.13
N THR A 69 -25.15 2.55 -7.63
CA THR A 69 -26.06 1.60 -8.28
C THR A 69 -25.93 1.59 -9.81
N THR A 70 -25.17 2.51 -10.39
CA THR A 70 -24.93 2.56 -11.83
C THR A 70 -24.04 1.40 -12.30
N PRO A 71 -24.13 0.99 -13.58
CA PRO A 71 -23.17 0.04 -14.16
C PRO A 71 -21.72 0.51 -13.99
N PHE A 72 -20.77 -0.43 -13.94
CA PHE A 72 -19.34 -0.12 -14.01
C PHE A 72 -19.00 0.55 -15.35
N GLY A 73 -18.08 1.50 -15.33
CA GLY A 73 -17.56 2.18 -16.49
C GLY A 73 -16.91 1.19 -17.45
N ALA A 74 -17.12 1.42 -18.75
CA ALA A 74 -16.73 0.46 -19.79
C ALA A 74 -15.21 0.23 -19.94
N ILE A 75 -14.36 1.13 -19.44
CA ILE A 75 -12.90 1.07 -19.65
C ILE A 75 -12.17 0.73 -18.35
N PHE A 76 -12.36 1.55 -17.33
CA PHE A 76 -11.68 1.45 -16.05
C PHE A 76 -12.55 2.06 -14.95
N GLU A 77 -12.85 1.29 -13.92
CA GLU A 77 -13.50 1.79 -12.70
C GLU A 77 -13.20 0.87 -11.51
N VAL A 78 -13.02 1.47 -10.34
CA VAL A 78 -12.78 0.81 -9.07
C VAL A 78 -13.87 1.16 -8.08
N ARG A 79 -14.39 0.16 -7.36
CA ARG A 79 -15.36 0.35 -6.27
C ARG A 79 -14.97 -0.47 -5.06
N ILE A 80 -15.44 -0.07 -3.89
CA ILE A 80 -15.19 -0.78 -2.64
C ILE A 80 -16.51 -1.21 -1.99
N ALA A 81 -16.46 -2.34 -1.27
CA ALA A 81 -17.54 -2.93 -0.50
C ALA A 81 -17.02 -3.45 0.84
N GLU A 82 -17.88 -3.47 1.84
CA GLU A 82 -17.64 -4.25 3.06
C GLU A 82 -18.15 -5.69 2.83
N PRO A 83 -17.39 -6.74 3.20
CA PRO A 83 -17.74 -8.15 2.98
C PRO A 83 -18.92 -8.64 3.83
N THR A 84 -19.60 -7.77 4.57
CA THR A 84 -20.79 -8.12 5.36
C THR A 84 -21.95 -8.54 4.45
N ILE A 85 -23.07 -8.97 5.04
CA ILE A 85 -24.26 -9.54 4.38
C ILE A 85 -24.81 -8.63 3.24
N ASN A 86 -24.36 -7.38 3.13
CA ASN A 86 -24.68 -6.44 2.06
C ASN A 86 -23.51 -6.20 1.08
N ALA A 87 -22.64 -7.18 0.80
CA ALA A 87 -21.51 -7.09 -0.14
C ALA A 87 -21.89 -6.59 -1.56
N GLU A 88 -23.17 -6.44 -1.85
CA GLU A 88 -23.71 -5.86 -3.08
C GLU A 88 -23.64 -4.33 -3.13
N LYS A 89 -23.52 -3.65 -1.97
CA LYS A 89 -23.44 -2.19 -1.86
C LYS A 89 -22.03 -1.72 -2.16
N LEU A 90 -21.88 -1.11 -3.32
CA LEU A 90 -20.61 -0.58 -3.81
C LEU A 90 -20.55 0.92 -3.55
N SER A 91 -19.39 1.41 -3.17
CA SER A 91 -19.13 2.84 -2.91
C SER A 91 -17.75 3.24 -3.42
N LYS A 92 -17.44 4.55 -3.40
CA LYS A 92 -16.06 5.08 -3.49
C LYS A 92 -15.38 5.20 -2.12
N ARG A 93 -16.15 5.12 -1.05
CA ARG A 93 -15.69 5.31 0.33
C ARG A 93 -16.47 4.40 1.28
N ILE A 94 -15.76 3.72 2.18
CA ILE A 94 -16.37 2.94 3.27
C ILE A 94 -15.53 3.11 4.55
N ILE A 95 -16.18 3.51 5.63
CA ILE A 95 -15.68 3.49 7.00
C ILE A 95 -16.40 2.34 7.70
N GLY A 96 -15.69 1.24 7.94
CA GLY A 96 -16.27 0.08 8.61
C GLY A 96 -16.34 0.24 10.13
N GLY A 97 -17.31 -0.39 10.77
CA GLY A 97 -17.36 -0.49 12.24
C GLY A 97 -16.18 -1.27 12.81
N ALA A 98 -15.52 -0.74 13.84
CA ALA A 98 -14.39 -1.35 14.53
C ALA A 98 -14.70 -1.72 15.98
N VAL A 99 -13.93 -2.65 16.55
CA VAL A 99 -14.03 -3.05 17.96
C VAL A 99 -12.69 -2.88 18.68
N PRO A 100 -12.66 -2.63 20.00
CA PRO A 100 -11.40 -2.55 20.74
C PRO A 100 -10.58 -3.84 20.63
N PHE A 101 -9.30 -3.73 20.28
CA PHE A 101 -8.38 -4.87 20.23
C PHE A 101 -7.93 -5.24 21.66
N VAL A 102 -8.13 -6.50 22.06
CA VAL A 102 -7.95 -6.94 23.45
C VAL A 102 -6.49 -6.76 23.89
N GLY A 103 -6.30 -6.01 24.98
CA GLY A 103 -4.96 -5.75 25.54
C GLY A 103 -4.18 -4.63 24.85
N SER A 104 -4.85 -3.85 23.99
CA SER A 104 -4.26 -2.72 23.26
C SER A 104 -5.17 -1.48 23.32
N GLN A 105 -4.62 -0.33 22.95
CA GLN A 105 -5.34 0.92 22.67
C GLN A 105 -5.87 1.01 21.23
N CYS A 106 -5.53 0.02 20.39
CA CYS A 106 -5.94 -0.03 19.00
C CYS A 106 -7.37 -0.55 18.82
N LEU A 107 -7.97 -0.20 17.69
CA LEU A 107 -9.19 -0.84 17.22
C LEU A 107 -8.85 -1.91 16.18
N ASP A 108 -9.57 -3.03 16.25
CA ASP A 108 -9.56 -4.10 15.27
C ASP A 108 -10.52 -3.73 14.14
N GLY A 109 -9.94 -3.40 13.00
CA GLY A 109 -10.65 -3.01 11.79
C GLY A 109 -11.23 -4.21 11.05
N ARG A 110 -12.02 -3.93 10.01
CA ARG A 110 -12.58 -4.96 9.13
C ARG A 110 -11.76 -5.12 7.86
N THR A 111 -12.01 -6.21 7.16
CA THR A 111 -11.53 -6.39 5.78
C THR A 111 -12.51 -5.71 4.82
N PHE A 112 -12.01 -5.28 3.66
CA PHE A 112 -12.80 -4.66 2.60
C PHE A 112 -12.52 -5.35 1.27
N PHE A 113 -13.52 -5.41 0.40
CA PHE A 113 -13.38 -5.91 -0.96
C PHE A 113 -13.38 -4.76 -1.96
N ILE A 114 -12.39 -4.76 -2.84
CA ILE A 114 -12.21 -3.75 -3.89
C ILE A 114 -12.47 -4.43 -5.22
N TYR A 115 -13.48 -4.01 -5.94
CA TYR A 115 -13.83 -4.55 -7.26
C TYR A 115 -13.31 -3.64 -8.36
N ILE A 116 -12.62 -4.24 -9.34
CA ILE A 116 -11.89 -3.51 -10.37
C ILE A 116 -12.33 -4.02 -11.73
N HIS A 117 -13.00 -3.14 -12.49
CA HIS A 117 -13.20 -3.36 -13.92
C HIS A 117 -12.09 -2.63 -14.67
N ALA A 118 -11.29 -3.36 -15.45
CA ALA A 118 -10.18 -2.78 -16.21
C ALA A 118 -9.91 -3.59 -17.48
N ILE A 119 -10.07 -2.95 -18.65
CA ILE A 119 -9.74 -3.57 -19.94
C ILE A 119 -8.22 -3.68 -20.14
N ASN A 120 -7.44 -2.71 -19.64
CA ASN A 120 -5.99 -2.65 -19.86
C ASN A 120 -5.23 -3.12 -18.61
N GLN A 121 -4.84 -4.38 -18.58
CA GLN A 121 -4.07 -4.98 -17.50
C GLN A 121 -2.55 -4.89 -17.75
N PRO A 122 -1.70 -4.97 -16.70
CA PRO A 122 -2.03 -5.09 -15.28
C PRO A 122 -2.51 -3.76 -14.67
N VAL A 123 -3.16 -3.83 -13.51
CA VAL A 123 -3.54 -2.67 -12.70
C VAL A 123 -2.49 -2.44 -11.62
N LYS A 124 -1.90 -1.24 -11.60
CA LYS A 124 -1.07 -0.77 -10.51
C LYS A 124 -1.95 -0.20 -9.41
N VAL A 125 -1.64 -0.55 -8.16
CA VAL A 125 -2.24 0.03 -6.95
C VAL A 125 -1.15 0.70 -6.15
N TRP A 126 -1.40 1.88 -5.60
CA TRP A 126 -0.46 2.55 -4.70
C TRP A 126 -1.17 3.35 -3.61
N TRP A 127 -0.45 3.65 -2.53
CA TRP A 127 -0.98 4.30 -1.33
C TRP A 127 0.11 5.08 -0.60
N ASP A 128 -0.31 5.95 0.33
CA ASP A 128 0.60 6.56 1.29
C ASP A 128 0.75 5.64 2.50
N ASN A 129 1.94 5.08 2.70
CA ASN A 129 2.23 4.19 3.82
C ASN A 129 2.77 4.90 5.07
N THR A 130 2.79 6.24 5.09
CA THR A 130 3.30 7.02 6.23
C THR A 130 2.52 6.71 7.51
N ALA A 131 1.19 6.70 7.45
CA ALA A 131 0.34 6.38 8.61
C ALA A 131 0.53 4.93 9.09
N LEU A 132 0.75 4.00 8.16
CA LEU A 132 0.98 2.58 8.46
C LEU A 132 2.33 2.35 9.15
N ASN A 133 3.35 3.13 8.79
CA ASN A 133 4.70 2.98 9.30
C ASN A 133 4.96 3.72 10.62
N THR A 134 4.05 4.62 11.01
CA THR A 134 4.21 5.46 12.22
C THR A 134 3.26 5.09 13.35
N ASN A 135 2.32 4.17 13.11
CA ASN A 135 1.31 3.76 14.07
C ASN A 135 1.19 2.23 14.16
N GLU A 136 1.44 1.69 15.36
CA GLU A 136 1.33 0.25 15.66
C GLU A 136 -0.07 -0.32 15.41
N CYS A 137 -1.10 0.53 15.41
CA CYS A 137 -2.47 0.10 15.16
C CYS A 137 -2.75 -0.23 13.70
N PHE A 138 -1.86 0.13 12.76
CA PHE A 138 -2.11 -0.01 11.32
C PHE A 138 -0.99 -0.76 10.56
N VAL A 139 0.11 -1.08 11.24
CA VAL A 139 1.35 -1.56 10.60
C VAL A 139 1.19 -2.88 9.85
N SER A 140 0.29 -3.74 10.31
CA SER A 140 0.12 -5.10 9.78
C SER A 140 -0.91 -5.16 8.66
N GLY A 141 -1.18 -4.04 7.98
CA GLY A 141 -2.08 -4.00 6.84
C GLY A 141 -1.56 -4.74 5.62
N TRP A 142 -2.47 -5.28 4.81
CA TRP A 142 -2.17 -6.09 3.64
C TRP A 142 -3.22 -5.91 2.54
N ILE A 143 -2.82 -6.22 1.30
CA ILE A 143 -3.71 -6.34 0.14
C ILE A 143 -3.36 -7.58 -0.68
N ILE A 144 -4.37 -8.29 -1.18
CA ILE A 144 -4.26 -9.55 -1.94
C ILE A 144 -5.42 -9.71 -2.92
N ASP A 145 -5.28 -10.60 -3.91
CA ASP A 145 -6.28 -10.89 -4.96
C ASP A 145 -7.07 -12.20 -4.76
N ASN A 146 -6.97 -12.83 -3.59
CA ASN A 146 -7.62 -14.11 -3.29
C ASN A 146 -7.95 -14.28 -1.81
N ILE A 147 -8.87 -15.21 -1.52
CA ILE A 147 -9.36 -15.47 -0.15
C ILE A 147 -8.76 -16.74 0.48
N ARG A 148 -7.59 -17.22 0.02
CA ARG A 148 -7.04 -18.51 0.54
C ARG A 148 -6.77 -18.49 2.03
N HIS A 149 -6.38 -17.34 2.59
CA HIS A 149 -6.12 -17.22 4.02
C HIS A 149 -7.37 -17.46 4.89
N HIS A 150 -8.57 -17.32 4.32
CA HIS A 150 -9.83 -17.68 5.00
C HIS A 150 -10.08 -19.19 5.04
N LEU A 151 -9.51 -19.95 4.11
CA LEU A 151 -9.85 -21.37 3.91
C LEU A 151 -8.94 -22.36 4.62
N ALA A 152 -7.73 -21.93 5.00
CA ALA A 152 -6.84 -22.73 5.82
C ALA A 152 -5.84 -21.83 6.54
N VAL A 153 -5.34 -22.30 7.69
CA VAL A 153 -4.12 -21.76 8.32
C VAL A 153 -2.94 -22.19 7.46
N VAL A 154 -2.83 -21.55 6.30
CA VAL A 154 -1.75 -21.80 5.36
C VAL A 154 -0.55 -21.00 5.84
N SER A 155 0.61 -21.63 6.00
CA SER A 155 1.85 -20.89 6.26
C SER A 155 2.08 -19.92 5.11
N VAL A 156 2.38 -18.65 5.43
CA VAL A 156 2.67 -17.61 4.42
C VAL A 156 3.88 -18.01 3.56
N ASP A 157 4.74 -18.89 4.06
CA ASP A 157 5.91 -19.43 3.36
C ASP A 157 5.57 -20.56 2.37
N GLU A 158 4.44 -21.26 2.56
CA GLU A 158 4.11 -22.47 1.79
C GLU A 158 3.39 -22.17 0.47
N PHE A 159 2.74 -21.02 0.37
CA PHE A 159 2.04 -20.61 -0.83
C PHE A 159 2.41 -19.17 -1.14
N SER A 160 3.03 -19.00 -2.31
CA SER A 160 3.02 -17.72 -3.00
C SER A 160 1.59 -17.54 -3.53
N PRO A 161 0.75 -16.80 -2.79
CA PRO A 161 0.29 -15.57 -3.40
C PRO A 161 0.93 -14.34 -2.75
N THR A 162 1.07 -13.35 -3.61
CA THR A 162 1.63 -12.01 -3.45
C THR A 162 0.77 -11.19 -2.48
N TYR A 163 0.82 -11.47 -1.18
CA TYR A 163 0.40 -10.45 -0.21
C TYR A 163 1.33 -9.25 -0.39
N TYR A 164 0.77 -8.07 -0.56
CA TYR A 164 1.52 -6.84 -0.45
C TYR A 164 1.26 -6.25 0.93
N CYS A 165 2.28 -6.29 1.78
CA CYS A 165 2.20 -5.68 3.10
C CYS A 165 2.26 -4.16 2.97
N LEU A 166 1.16 -3.50 3.34
CA LEU A 166 0.96 -2.08 3.08
C LEU A 166 1.97 -1.18 3.80
N GLY A 167 2.51 -1.62 4.95
CA GLY A 167 3.61 -0.93 5.63
C GLY A 167 4.97 -1.10 4.93
N ALA A 168 5.23 -2.28 4.36
CA ALA A 168 6.54 -2.63 3.80
C ALA A 168 6.79 -2.09 2.39
N VAL A 169 5.73 -1.96 1.58
CA VAL A 169 5.77 -1.41 0.22
C VAL A 169 4.75 -0.28 0.08
N ASP A 170 4.81 0.49 -0.99
CA ASP A 170 3.88 1.60 -1.29
C ASP A 170 3.03 1.34 -2.53
N SER A 171 3.27 0.21 -3.22
CA SER A 171 2.61 -0.13 -4.46
C SER A 171 2.65 -1.62 -4.78
N ALA A 172 1.71 -2.04 -5.63
CA ALA A 172 1.51 -3.41 -6.09
C ALA A 172 1.03 -3.43 -7.54
N TYR A 173 1.20 -4.56 -8.23
CA TYR A 173 0.65 -4.78 -9.58
C TYR A 173 -0.16 -6.07 -9.59
N PHE A 174 -1.39 -6.00 -10.11
CA PHE A 174 -2.29 -7.15 -10.21
C PHE A 174 -2.71 -7.40 -11.66
N SER A 175 -2.66 -8.67 -12.09
CA SER A 175 -3.19 -9.12 -13.37
C SER A 175 -4.53 -9.82 -13.13
N LEU A 176 -5.62 -9.09 -13.32
CA LEU A 176 -6.96 -9.55 -12.94
C LEU A 176 -7.70 -10.27 -14.08
N ALA A 177 -7.16 -10.24 -15.31
CA ALA A 177 -7.81 -10.79 -16.50
C ALA A 177 -7.64 -12.29 -16.70
N ASP A 178 -6.74 -12.95 -15.96
CA ASP A 178 -6.48 -14.36 -16.18
C ASP A 178 -7.66 -15.21 -15.70
N THR A 179 -8.18 -15.98 -16.66
CA THR A 179 -9.30 -16.91 -16.55
C THR A 179 -9.29 -17.65 -15.22
N MET A 180 -10.46 -17.75 -14.59
CA MET A 180 -10.79 -18.67 -13.49
C MET A 180 -10.42 -20.11 -13.89
N GLY A 181 -9.13 -20.42 -13.88
CA GLY A 181 -8.62 -21.74 -14.18
C GLY A 181 -9.20 -22.70 -13.15
N GLN A 182 -9.43 -23.93 -13.56
CA GLN A 182 -10.09 -24.96 -12.73
C GLN A 182 -9.33 -25.30 -11.43
N PHE A 183 -8.11 -24.76 -11.24
CA PHE A 183 -7.23 -24.96 -10.08
C PHE A 183 -6.81 -23.65 -9.41
N ASP A 184 -7.38 -22.51 -9.82
CA ASP A 184 -6.99 -21.24 -9.25
C ASP A 184 -7.51 -21.10 -7.80
N PRO A 185 -6.82 -20.32 -6.93
CA PRO A 185 -7.38 -19.89 -5.67
C PRO A 185 -8.83 -19.43 -5.83
N PRO A 186 -9.68 -19.59 -4.80
CA PRO A 186 -10.91 -18.84 -4.78
C PRO A 186 -10.54 -17.36 -4.82
N ARG A 187 -10.89 -16.72 -5.93
CA ARG A 187 -10.71 -15.29 -6.18
C ARG A 187 -11.94 -14.54 -5.70
N ILE A 188 -11.73 -13.27 -5.37
CA ILE A 188 -12.82 -12.35 -5.02
C ILE A 188 -13.43 -11.87 -6.33
N PHE A 189 -14.73 -12.02 -6.49
CA PHE A 189 -15.44 -11.43 -7.63
C PHE A 189 -16.90 -11.12 -7.27
N ILE A 190 -17.53 -10.25 -8.06
CA ILE A 190 -18.95 -9.95 -8.00
C ILE A 190 -19.52 -9.89 -9.42
N GLU A 191 -20.77 -10.30 -9.63
CA GLU A 191 -21.45 -10.10 -10.91
C GLU A 191 -22.13 -8.72 -10.92
N LYS A 192 -21.71 -7.83 -11.83
CA LYS A 192 -22.30 -6.49 -11.99
C LYS A 192 -22.39 -6.10 -13.46
N GLU A 193 -23.33 -5.21 -13.77
CA GLU A 193 -23.44 -4.65 -15.11
C GLU A 193 -22.24 -3.75 -15.40
N VAL A 194 -21.74 -3.85 -16.63
CA VAL A 194 -20.74 -2.95 -17.21
C VAL A 194 -21.40 -2.18 -18.36
N GLU A 195 -21.21 -0.87 -18.39
CA GLU A 195 -21.81 0.04 -19.37
C GLU A 195 -21.56 -0.46 -20.80
N GLY A 196 -22.65 -0.68 -21.55
CA GLY A 196 -22.61 -1.12 -22.94
C GLY A 196 -22.16 -2.57 -23.16
N ILE A 197 -21.78 -3.30 -22.11
CA ILE A 197 -21.26 -4.68 -22.19
C ILE A 197 -22.24 -5.68 -21.56
N GLY A 198 -23.00 -5.27 -20.54
CA GLY A 198 -23.94 -6.11 -19.79
C GLY A 198 -23.30 -6.75 -18.56
N LEU A 199 -23.93 -7.80 -18.03
CA LEU A 199 -23.47 -8.46 -16.81
C LEU A 199 -22.12 -9.15 -17.01
N LYS A 200 -21.17 -8.88 -16.11
CA LYS A 200 -19.82 -9.46 -16.11
C LYS A 200 -19.38 -9.84 -14.70
N PRO A 201 -18.53 -10.88 -14.55
CA PRO A 201 -17.79 -11.08 -13.32
C PRO A 201 -16.72 -9.99 -13.21
N ILE A 202 -16.75 -9.23 -12.13
CA ILE A 202 -15.77 -8.19 -11.82
C ILE A 202 -14.82 -8.74 -10.76
N PRO A 203 -13.53 -8.93 -11.08
CA PRO A 203 -12.54 -9.41 -10.11
C PRO A 203 -12.32 -8.37 -9.02
N GLY A 204 -11.86 -8.83 -7.86
CA GLY A 204 -11.56 -7.95 -6.75
C GLY A 204 -10.31 -8.31 -5.96
N LEU A 205 -9.95 -7.39 -5.09
CA LEU A 205 -8.89 -7.48 -4.10
C LEU A 205 -9.53 -7.48 -2.71
N GLU A 206 -8.85 -8.08 -1.74
CA GLU A 206 -9.14 -7.90 -0.32
C GLU A 206 -8.05 -7.05 0.29
N VAL A 207 -8.47 -6.06 1.08
CA VAL A 207 -7.58 -5.20 1.83
C VAL A 207 -8.00 -5.21 3.29
N ALA A 208 -7.02 -5.20 4.19
CA ALA A 208 -7.26 -5.02 5.61
C ALA A 208 -6.14 -4.20 6.24
N VAL A 209 -6.48 -3.46 7.29
CA VAL A 209 -5.53 -2.75 8.14
C VAL A 209 -5.79 -3.20 9.57
N MET A 210 -4.76 -3.72 10.22
CA MET A 210 -4.88 -4.39 11.51
C MET A 210 -3.73 -3.97 12.44
N PRO A 211 -3.96 -3.98 13.76
CA PRO A 211 -2.93 -3.65 14.73
C PRO A 211 -1.86 -4.74 14.82
N LEU A 212 -0.67 -4.35 15.28
CA LEU A 212 0.41 -5.28 15.59
C LEU A 212 -0.07 -6.33 16.62
N GLY A 213 0.17 -7.60 16.32
CA GLY A 213 -0.27 -8.73 17.15
C GLY A 213 -1.64 -9.30 16.78
N ALA A 214 -2.41 -8.65 15.91
CA ALA A 214 -3.52 -9.30 15.23
C ALA A 214 -2.98 -10.38 14.27
N TYR A 215 -3.82 -11.39 13.95
CA TYR A 215 -3.46 -12.34 12.91
C TYR A 215 -3.39 -11.61 11.57
N SER A 216 -2.18 -11.46 11.05
CA SER A 216 -1.92 -10.85 9.75
C SER A 216 -0.81 -11.63 9.05
N PRO A 217 -0.92 -11.87 7.73
CA PRO A 217 0.19 -12.40 6.94
C PRO A 217 1.41 -11.46 6.96
N CYS A 218 1.24 -10.20 7.37
CA CYS A 218 2.29 -9.20 7.45
C CYS A 218 2.80 -8.98 8.89
N TYR A 219 2.75 -10.02 9.72
CA TYR A 219 3.17 -9.96 11.14
C TYR A 219 4.65 -9.60 11.33
N TRP A 220 5.51 -9.84 10.33
CA TRP A 220 6.93 -9.48 10.37
C TRP A 220 7.19 -8.02 10.00
N VAL A 221 6.18 -7.28 9.54
CA VAL A 221 6.30 -5.83 9.33
C VAL A 221 6.22 -5.20 10.71
N GLU A 222 7.38 -5.11 11.36
CA GLU A 222 7.51 -4.40 12.61
C GLU A 222 7.31 -2.90 12.33
N THR A 223 6.71 -2.17 13.28
CA THR A 223 6.77 -0.69 13.30
C THR A 223 8.21 -0.29 13.54
N GLY A 224 8.98 -0.35 12.48
CA GLY A 224 10.39 -0.08 12.53
C GLY A 224 10.64 1.40 12.75
N THR A 225 10.98 1.75 13.99
CA THR A 225 12.20 2.54 14.24
C THR A 225 13.46 1.76 13.88
N GLU A 226 13.35 0.59 13.22
CA GLU A 226 14.32 0.23 12.20
C GLU A 226 14.48 1.45 11.32
N GLU A 227 15.54 2.22 11.58
CA GLU A 227 16.07 3.14 10.60
C GLU A 227 16.05 2.37 9.31
N LYS A 228 15.14 2.73 8.39
CA LYS A 228 15.23 2.26 7.02
C LYS A 228 16.69 2.54 6.68
N PHE A 229 17.51 1.49 6.62
CA PHE A 229 18.90 1.58 6.24
C PHE A 229 18.85 1.90 4.76
N GLY A 230 18.41 3.12 4.43
CA GLY A 230 18.33 3.65 3.10
C GLY A 230 19.77 3.67 2.65
N ILE A 231 20.15 2.65 1.90
CA ILE A 231 21.43 2.58 1.23
C ILE A 231 21.46 3.85 0.38
N THR A 232 22.17 4.86 0.86
CA THR A 232 22.12 6.22 0.31
C THR A 232 22.93 6.30 -0.99
N GLY A 233 23.66 5.24 -1.33
CA GLY A 233 24.37 5.05 -2.57
C GLY A 233 25.26 3.80 -2.54
N GLU A 234 25.98 3.59 -3.63
CA GLU A 234 27.02 2.56 -3.73
C GLU A 234 28.39 3.12 -3.30
N ILE A 235 29.20 2.27 -2.68
CA ILE A 235 30.60 2.58 -2.37
C ILE A 235 31.54 1.89 -3.34
N SER A 236 32.62 2.57 -3.70
CA SER A 236 33.67 1.98 -4.53
C SER A 236 34.69 1.22 -3.68
N VAL A 237 34.91 -0.05 -4.02
CA VAL A 237 35.83 -0.96 -3.32
C VAL A 237 36.87 -1.49 -4.30
N PHE A 238 38.16 -1.24 -4.01
CA PHE A 238 39.27 -1.60 -4.89
C PHE A 238 40.45 -2.23 -4.13
N PRO A 239 41.19 -3.18 -4.69
CA PRO A 239 40.88 -3.89 -5.93
C PRO A 239 39.66 -4.80 -5.74
N ASN A 240 39.03 -5.17 -6.85
CA ASN A 240 37.99 -6.19 -6.87
C ASN A 240 38.11 -6.97 -8.19
N PRO A 241 38.61 -8.22 -8.20
CA PRO A 241 38.92 -9.06 -7.03
C PRO A 241 40.09 -8.56 -6.16
N ALA A 242 40.18 -9.02 -4.92
CA ALA A 242 41.21 -8.66 -3.96
C ALA A 242 41.88 -9.89 -3.34
N ASP A 243 43.19 -9.80 -3.04
CA ASP A 243 43.95 -10.91 -2.44
C ASP A 243 44.28 -10.67 -0.96
N THR A 244 44.76 -9.47 -0.61
CA THR A 244 45.30 -9.18 0.74
C THR A 244 44.65 -7.97 1.38
N TRP A 245 44.28 -6.97 0.60
CA TRP A 245 43.64 -5.76 1.12
C TRP A 245 42.58 -5.24 0.15
N ILE A 246 41.61 -4.52 0.69
CA ILE A 246 40.70 -3.65 -0.07
C ILE A 246 40.84 -2.21 0.44
N LYS A 247 40.59 -1.26 -0.44
CA LYS A 247 40.51 0.17 -0.18
C LYS A 247 39.08 0.61 -0.44
N LEU A 248 38.49 1.17 0.59
CA LEU A 248 37.21 1.83 0.53
C LEU A 248 37.43 3.31 0.16
N ILE A 249 36.73 3.80 -0.87
CA ILE A 249 36.72 5.21 -1.24
C ILE A 249 35.34 5.79 -0.91
N LEU A 250 35.31 6.81 -0.06
CA LEU A 250 34.12 7.52 0.36
C LEU A 250 34.21 8.96 -0.14
N ASP A 251 33.33 9.39 -1.05
CA ASP A 251 33.36 10.70 -1.71
C ASP A 251 33.24 11.87 -0.70
N ASN A 252 34.38 12.23 -0.11
CA ASN A 252 34.53 13.21 0.97
C ASN A 252 33.71 12.92 2.24
N GLN A 253 33.24 11.68 2.42
CA GLN A 253 32.54 11.26 3.64
C GLN A 253 33.50 10.62 4.64
N LYS A 254 33.18 10.71 5.93
CA LYS A 254 33.97 10.11 7.01
C LYS A 254 33.37 8.76 7.39
N LEU A 255 34.20 7.72 7.34
CA LEU A 255 33.84 6.40 7.86
C LEU A 255 33.64 6.47 9.38
N GLU A 256 32.51 5.97 9.88
CA GLU A 256 32.30 5.70 11.31
C GLU A 256 32.47 4.21 11.60
N GLU A 257 31.79 3.36 10.84
CA GLU A 257 31.79 1.92 11.03
C GLU A 257 31.67 1.21 9.68
N LEU A 258 32.45 0.14 9.49
CA LEU A 258 32.30 -0.80 8.40
C LEU A 258 32.06 -2.18 8.97
N ARG A 259 31.01 -2.83 8.49
CA ARG A 259 30.68 -4.22 8.79
C ARG A 259 30.87 -5.06 7.54
N LEU A 260 31.53 -6.19 7.69
CA LEU A 260 31.81 -7.13 6.61
C LEU A 260 31.03 -8.42 6.83
N PHE A 261 30.30 -8.88 5.82
CA PHE A 261 29.47 -10.07 5.86
C PHE A 261 29.89 -11.09 4.80
N ASN A 262 29.74 -12.37 5.11
CA ASN A 262 29.90 -13.44 4.13
C ASN A 262 28.61 -13.67 3.33
N GLN A 263 28.63 -14.61 2.39
CA GLN A 263 27.48 -14.98 1.55
C GLN A 263 26.28 -15.58 2.30
N LYS A 264 26.43 -15.94 3.59
CA LYS A 264 25.35 -16.41 4.46
C LYS A 264 24.77 -15.29 5.33
N GLY A 265 25.20 -14.03 5.11
CA GLY A 265 24.80 -12.89 5.93
C GLY A 265 25.47 -12.84 7.31
N GLN A 266 26.47 -13.68 7.59
CA GLN A 266 27.15 -13.70 8.88
C GLN A 266 28.18 -12.57 8.95
N LEU A 267 28.16 -11.81 10.05
CA LEU A 267 29.14 -10.76 10.33
C LEU A 267 30.53 -11.39 10.58
N ILE A 268 31.50 -11.01 9.76
CA ILE A 268 32.88 -11.52 9.80
C ILE A 268 33.81 -10.53 10.50
N LYS A 269 33.67 -9.23 10.22
CA LYS A 269 34.60 -8.20 10.69
C LYS A 269 33.89 -6.87 10.87
N VAL A 270 34.27 -6.14 11.91
CA VAL A 270 33.88 -4.75 12.14
C VAL A 270 35.13 -3.89 12.15
N VAL A 271 35.10 -2.76 11.44
CA VAL A 271 36.20 -1.79 11.36
C VAL A 271 35.64 -0.41 11.70
N PHE A 272 36.17 0.21 12.75
CA PHE A 272 35.80 1.58 13.10
C PHE A 272 36.72 2.59 12.40
N GLY A 273 36.16 3.73 12.01
CA GLY A 273 36.85 4.76 11.24
C GLY A 273 37.42 5.89 12.10
N ASP A 274 38.59 6.40 11.71
CA ASP A 274 39.29 7.50 12.39
C ASP A 274 39.14 8.84 11.64
N SER A 275 37.99 9.10 11.01
CA SER A 275 37.71 10.32 10.22
C SER A 275 38.46 10.48 8.88
N MET A 276 38.86 9.40 8.21
CA MET A 276 39.48 9.46 6.87
C MET A 276 38.48 9.18 5.73
N ALA A 277 38.69 9.82 4.57
CA ALA A 277 37.90 9.64 3.34
C ALA A 277 38.21 8.33 2.59
N SER A 278 39.29 7.63 2.97
CA SER A 278 39.59 6.29 2.48
C SER A 278 40.23 5.45 3.57
N LYS A 279 39.94 4.14 3.60
CA LYS A 279 40.50 3.19 4.56
C LYS A 279 40.93 1.92 3.83
N ASN A 280 42.15 1.46 4.14
CA ASN A 280 42.62 0.14 3.72
C ASN A 280 42.21 -0.89 4.77
N ILE A 281 41.70 -2.02 4.33
CA ILE A 281 41.19 -3.11 5.17
C ILE A 281 41.91 -4.37 4.75
N ASP A 282 42.61 -4.99 5.70
CA ASP A 282 43.24 -6.28 5.51
C ASP A 282 42.16 -7.38 5.44
N VAL A 283 42.20 -8.15 4.35
CA VAL A 283 41.32 -9.27 4.02
C VAL A 283 42.11 -10.55 3.72
N SER A 284 43.42 -10.56 4.00
CA SER A 284 44.32 -11.67 3.68
C SER A 284 43.91 -12.99 4.35
N GLU A 285 43.35 -12.92 5.55
CA GLU A 285 42.89 -14.08 6.33
C GLU A 285 41.53 -14.64 5.85
N LEU A 286 40.83 -13.94 4.95
CA LEU A 286 39.51 -14.36 4.50
C LEU A 286 39.64 -15.49 3.47
N PRO A 287 38.82 -16.56 3.59
CA PRO A 287 38.68 -17.55 2.52
C PRO A 287 38.19 -16.93 1.21
N ASN A 288 38.54 -17.55 0.10
CA ASN A 288 38.08 -17.12 -1.22
C ASN A 288 36.56 -17.18 -1.32
N GLY A 289 35.95 -16.14 -1.88
CA GLY A 289 34.50 -16.00 -1.93
C GLY A 289 34.00 -14.57 -2.13
N SER A 290 32.69 -14.40 -2.15
CA SER A 290 32.04 -13.09 -2.22
C SER A 290 31.71 -12.54 -0.82
N TYR A 291 31.97 -11.26 -0.62
CA TYR A 291 31.72 -10.57 0.63
C TYR A 291 30.97 -9.26 0.41
N PHE A 292 30.13 -8.91 1.37
CA PHE A 292 29.29 -7.72 1.36
C PHE A 292 29.73 -6.77 2.46
N LEU A 293 29.79 -5.47 2.14
CA LEU A 293 30.13 -4.43 3.09
C LEU A 293 28.89 -3.59 3.39
N GLN A 294 28.69 -3.27 4.66
CA GLN A 294 27.81 -2.21 5.11
C GLN A 294 28.68 -1.11 5.73
N VAL A 295 28.56 0.11 5.24
CA VAL A 295 29.35 1.24 5.69
C VAL A 295 28.43 2.31 6.28
N LYS A 296 28.65 2.61 7.56
CA LYS A 296 28.06 3.75 8.25
C LYS A 296 29.00 4.95 8.14
N ILE A 297 28.47 6.05 7.66
CA ILE A 297 29.14 7.36 7.67
C ILE A 297 28.47 8.30 8.66
N LYS A 298 29.06 9.49 8.86
CA LYS A 298 28.43 10.58 9.62
C LYS A 298 27.01 10.88 9.12
N ASP A 299 26.14 11.26 10.05
CA ASP A 299 24.70 11.52 9.84
C ASP A 299 23.86 10.27 9.59
N ASN A 300 24.34 9.12 10.08
CA ASN A 300 23.55 7.90 10.15
C ASN A 300 23.12 7.34 8.77
N ARG A 301 23.86 7.71 7.73
CA ARG A 301 23.68 7.19 6.37
C ARG A 301 24.48 5.91 6.20
N TYR A 302 23.89 4.99 5.46
CA TYR A 302 24.46 3.68 5.19
C TYR A 302 24.71 3.49 3.70
N TYR A 303 25.79 2.81 3.37
CA TYR A 303 26.18 2.44 2.02
C TYR A 303 26.45 0.94 1.96
N ALA A 304 26.19 0.35 0.80
CA ALA A 304 26.49 -1.06 0.55
C ALA A 304 27.54 -1.20 -0.54
N GLY A 305 28.37 -2.23 -0.41
CA GLY A 305 29.38 -2.59 -1.40
C GLY A 305 29.60 -4.10 -1.43
N ARG A 306 30.31 -4.56 -2.46
CA ARG A 306 30.68 -5.98 -2.62
C ARG A 306 32.08 -6.10 -3.18
N PHE A 307 32.83 -7.11 -2.73
CA PHE A 307 34.06 -7.54 -3.40
C PHE A 307 34.20 -9.06 -3.42
N VAL A 308 35.09 -9.55 -4.28
CA VAL A 308 35.45 -10.96 -4.41
C VAL A 308 36.88 -11.17 -3.90
N LYS A 309 37.07 -12.10 -2.97
CA LYS A 309 38.37 -12.54 -2.44
C LYS A 309 38.93 -13.70 -3.28
N GLN A 310 40.19 -13.60 -3.69
CA GLN A 310 40.94 -14.62 -4.46
C GLN A 310 42.19 -15.11 -3.72
#